data_AF-A0A957QW25-F1
#
_entry.id   AF-A0A957QW25-F1
#
_cell.length_a   1.000
_cell.length_b   1.000
_cell.length_c   1.000
_cell.angle_alpha   90.00
_cell.angle_beta   90.00
_cell.angle_gamma   90.00
#
_symmetry.space_group_name_H-M   'P 1'
#
loop_
_entity.id
_entity.type
_entity.pdbx_description
1 polymer ?
#
loop_
_entity_poly.entity_id
_entity_poly.type
_entity_poly.pdbx_seq_one_letter_code
_entity_poly.pdbx_strand_id
1 'polypeptide(L)'
;MATVLSIVALVVALLAMAYAWKLNRELDTARGRLDRYNRALFNAEEAIRTLRADLETAQSELRIELLKRTGDARFAPEMTVREAQMLHPQAQQILAGYHLGGCSSCAVDGDDTLAAICQANGLAPATLLTDLNRLLESSRPGDGEHQNGLHLQPVKIPNVHLDVGL
;
A
#
# COMPACT_ATOMS: atom_id res chain seq x y z
N MET A 1 60.24 -7.37 -57.93
CA MET A 1 58.90 -7.97 -57.69
C MET A 1 58.51 -7.97 -56.21
N ALA A 2 59.38 -8.39 -55.28
CA ALA A 2 59.07 -8.41 -53.84
C ALA A 2 58.68 -7.05 -53.22
N THR A 3 59.31 -5.95 -53.66
CA THR A 3 59.02 -4.59 -53.19
C THR A 3 57.64 -4.08 -53.61
N VAL A 4 57.15 -4.49 -54.78
CA VAL A 4 55.81 -4.10 -55.25
C VAL A 4 54.74 -4.79 -54.41
N LEU A 5 54.98 -6.05 -54.04
CA LEU A 5 54.06 -6.85 -53.23
C LEU A 5 53.93 -6.32 -51.79
N SER A 6 55.03 -5.86 -51.18
CA SER A 6 55.00 -5.25 -49.84
C SER A 6 54.30 -3.90 -49.83
N ILE A 7 54.47 -3.09 -50.88
CA ILE A 7 53.76 -1.82 -51.04
C ILE A 7 52.25 -2.06 -51.14
N VAL A 8 51.82 -3.04 -51.96
CA VAL A 8 50.39 -3.39 -52.07
C VAL A 8 49.82 -3.88 -50.73
N ALA A 9 50.53 -4.76 -50.02
CA ALA A 9 50.09 -5.24 -48.71
C ALA A 9 49.93 -4.09 -47.70
N LEU A 10 50.85 -3.12 -47.71
CA LEU A 10 50.79 -1.95 -46.83
C LEU A 10 49.60 -1.04 -47.16
N VAL A 11 49.31 -0.83 -48.44
CA VAL A 11 48.13 -0.06 -48.87
C VAL A 11 46.84 -0.74 -48.44
N VAL A 12 46.73 -2.06 -48.62
CA VAL A 12 45.54 -2.83 -48.19
C VAL A 12 45.36 -2.77 -46.68
N ALA A 13 46.44 -2.89 -45.91
CA ALA A 13 46.40 -2.78 -44.45
C ALA A 13 45.93 -1.38 -44.00
N LEU A 14 46.43 -0.32 -44.64
CA LEU A 14 46.00 1.06 -44.34
C LEU A 14 44.53 1.28 -44.68
N LEU A 15 44.06 0.76 -45.82
CA LEU A 15 42.65 0.82 -46.20
C LEU A 15 41.75 0.06 -45.22
N ALA A 16 42.15 -1.14 -44.80
CA ALA A 16 41.42 -1.92 -43.80
C ALA A 16 41.35 -1.20 -42.44
N MET A 17 42.47 -0.60 -42.01
CA MET A 17 42.54 0.20 -40.77
C MET A 17 41.61 1.42 -40.85
N ALA A 18 41.61 2.14 -41.97
CA ALA A 18 40.74 3.30 -42.18
C ALA A 18 39.25 2.89 -42.20
N TYR A 19 38.92 1.75 -42.81
CA TYR A 19 37.56 1.22 -42.84
C TYR A 19 37.08 0.80 -41.44
N ALA A 20 37.93 0.10 -40.67
CA ALA A 20 37.65 -0.27 -39.28
C ALA A 20 37.47 0.97 -38.39
N TRP A 21 38.30 2.00 -38.58
CA TRP A 21 38.19 3.26 -37.85
C TRP A 21 36.88 3.98 -38.17
N LYS A 22 36.47 4.01 -39.44
CA LYS A 22 35.19 4.60 -39.87
C LYS A 22 33.99 3.84 -39.26
N LEU A 23 33.99 2.52 -39.33
CA LEU A 23 32.94 1.67 -38.75
C LEU A 23 32.80 1.88 -37.25
N ASN A 24 33.92 1.95 -36.53
CA ASN A 24 33.90 2.18 -35.08
C ASN A 24 33.32 3.56 -34.75
N ARG A 25 33.61 4.56 -35.59
CA ARG A 25 33.06 5.91 -35.46
C ARG A 25 31.54 5.93 -35.67
N GLU A 26 31.01 5.14 -36.62
CA GLU A 26 29.57 4.99 -36.83
C GLU A 26 28.89 4.24 -35.65
N LEU A 27 29.53 3.19 -35.11
CA LEU A 27 29.06 2.47 -33.94
C LEU A 27 28.93 3.36 -32.70
N ASP A 28 29.89 4.27 -32.47
CA ASP A 28 29.83 5.19 -31.34
C ASP A 28 28.63 6.15 -31.43
N THR A 29 28.28 6.60 -32.64
CA THR A 29 27.07 7.42 -32.84
C THR A 29 25.78 6.64 -32.59
N ALA A 30 25.73 5.37 -32.98
CA ALA A 30 24.58 4.49 -32.74
C ALA A 30 24.41 4.16 -31.25
N ARG A 31 25.52 3.87 -30.54
CA ARG A 31 25.54 3.67 -29.08
C ARG A 31 25.01 4.88 -28.32
N GLY A 32 25.46 6.08 -28.70
CA GLY A 32 24.98 7.31 -28.07
C GLY A 32 23.47 7.55 -28.23
N ARG A 33 22.84 7.04 -29.31
CA ARG A 33 21.36 7.08 -29.46
C ARG A 33 20.69 6.05 -28.56
N LEU A 34 21.25 4.86 -28.45
CA LEU A 34 20.71 3.76 -27.65
C LEU A 34 20.71 4.11 -26.15
N ASP A 35 21.77 4.77 -25.67
CA ASP A 35 21.83 5.29 -24.31
C ASP A 35 20.73 6.31 -23.99
N ARG A 36 20.35 7.14 -24.96
CA ARG A 36 19.23 8.08 -24.79
C ARG A 36 17.89 7.35 -24.68
N TYR A 37 17.66 6.33 -25.51
CA TYR A 37 16.43 5.53 -25.43
C TYR A 37 16.36 4.76 -24.12
N ASN A 38 17.45 4.13 -23.68
CA ASN A 38 17.50 3.42 -22.41
C ASN A 38 17.15 4.36 -21.24
N ARG A 39 17.77 5.55 -21.18
CA ARG A 39 17.45 6.54 -20.13
C ARG A 39 15.99 6.99 -20.18
N ALA A 40 15.44 7.21 -21.37
CA ALA A 40 14.03 7.57 -21.51
C ALA A 40 13.09 6.45 -21.01
N LEU A 41 13.46 5.19 -21.26
CA LEU A 41 12.69 4.04 -20.79
C LEU A 41 12.68 3.95 -19.26
N PHE A 42 13.85 4.11 -18.63
CA PHE A 42 13.95 4.14 -17.16
C PHE A 42 13.14 5.29 -16.55
N ASN A 43 13.20 6.49 -17.14
CA ASN A 43 12.42 7.62 -16.66
C ASN A 43 10.90 7.39 -16.81
N ALA A 44 10.48 6.70 -17.88
CA ALA A 44 9.08 6.35 -18.09
C ALA A 44 8.60 5.31 -17.06
N GLU A 45 9.43 4.32 -16.76
CA GLU A 45 9.13 3.32 -15.73
C GLU A 45 8.95 3.98 -14.35
N GLU A 46 9.86 4.89 -13.99
CA GLU A 46 9.76 5.63 -12.73
C GLU A 46 8.49 6.50 -12.69
N ALA A 47 8.16 7.20 -13.78
CA ALA A 47 6.94 7.99 -13.87
C ALA A 47 5.65 7.14 -13.72
N ILE A 48 5.64 5.91 -14.26
CA ILE A 48 4.51 5.00 -14.07
C ILE A 48 4.40 4.59 -12.61
N ARG A 49 5.52 4.32 -11.94
CA ARG A 49 5.55 3.94 -10.53
C ARG A 49 5.02 5.07 -9.65
N THR A 50 5.44 6.31 -9.89
CA THR A 50 4.97 7.47 -9.13
C THR A 50 3.49 7.73 -9.37
N LEU A 51 3.02 7.69 -10.63
CA LEU A 51 1.59 7.86 -10.95
C LEU A 51 0.70 6.83 -10.25
N ARG A 52 1.17 5.58 -10.13
CA ARG A 52 0.43 4.54 -9.39
C ARG A 52 0.34 4.86 -7.91
N ALA A 53 1.45 5.26 -7.28
CA ALA A 53 1.46 5.64 -5.87
C ALA A 53 0.55 6.85 -5.59
N ASP A 54 0.54 7.84 -6.47
CA ASP A 54 -0.34 9.01 -6.37
C ASP A 54 -1.82 8.63 -6.50
N LEU A 55 -2.16 7.71 -7.43
CA LEU A 55 -3.52 7.21 -7.58
C LEU A 55 -4.00 6.43 -6.35
N GLU A 56 -3.15 5.58 -5.76
CA GLU A 56 -3.46 4.86 -4.52
C GLU A 56 -3.76 5.84 -3.38
N THR A 57 -2.96 6.90 -3.27
CA THR A 57 -3.12 7.95 -2.26
C THR A 57 -4.41 8.75 -2.48
N ALA A 58 -4.70 9.15 -3.72
CA ALA A 58 -5.92 9.88 -4.04
C ALA A 58 -7.18 9.02 -3.82
N GLN A 59 -7.10 7.72 -4.09
CA GLN A 59 -8.21 6.80 -3.87
C GLN A 59 -8.51 6.63 -2.37
N SER A 60 -7.49 6.52 -1.52
CA SER A 60 -7.69 6.40 -0.07
C SER A 60 -8.27 7.68 0.53
N GLU A 61 -7.80 8.86 0.10
CA GLU A 61 -8.34 10.15 0.52
C GLU A 61 -9.82 10.30 0.11
N LEU A 62 -10.15 10.01 -1.16
CA LEU A 62 -11.52 10.09 -1.65
C LEU A 62 -12.44 9.11 -0.89
N ARG A 63 -11.93 7.92 -0.57
CA ARG A 63 -12.66 6.93 0.23
C ARG A 63 -12.96 7.43 1.63
N ILE A 64 -11.98 8.03 2.30
CA ILE A 64 -12.16 8.61 3.64
C ILE A 64 -13.16 9.76 3.61
N GLU A 65 -13.10 10.62 2.59
CA GLU A 65 -14.05 11.72 2.41
C GLU A 65 -15.48 11.20 2.13
N LEU A 66 -15.62 10.15 1.32
CA LEU A 66 -16.92 9.48 1.12
C LEU A 66 -17.44 8.88 2.41
N LEU A 67 -16.61 8.18 3.19
CA LEU A 67 -16.97 7.62 4.50
C LEU A 67 -17.48 8.70 5.46
N LYS A 68 -16.88 9.90 5.45
CA LYS A 68 -17.32 11.04 6.26
C LYS A 68 -18.66 11.62 5.80
N ARG A 69 -18.93 11.65 4.49
CA ARG A 69 -20.13 12.31 3.92
C ARG A 69 -21.37 11.43 3.90
N THR A 70 -21.24 10.13 3.64
CA THR A 70 -22.42 9.25 3.47
C THR A 70 -23.01 8.79 4.79
N GLY A 71 -22.31 8.94 5.92
CA GLY A 71 -22.75 8.39 7.21
C GLY A 71 -22.95 6.87 7.18
N ASP A 72 -22.53 6.21 6.09
CA ASP A 72 -22.59 4.78 5.78
C ASP A 72 -21.15 4.26 5.80
N ALA A 73 -20.45 4.61 6.88
CA ALA A 73 -19.14 4.08 7.15
C ALA A 73 -19.26 2.54 7.13
N ARG A 74 -18.44 1.88 6.32
CA ARG A 74 -18.38 0.41 6.26
C ARG A 74 -16.93 -0.02 6.29
N PHE A 75 -16.63 -1.00 7.12
CA PHE A 75 -15.36 -1.70 7.11
C PHE A 75 -15.25 -2.56 5.86
N ALA A 76 -14.09 -2.52 5.21
CA ALA A 76 -13.81 -3.22 3.96
C ALA A 76 -12.49 -4.02 4.06
N PRO A 77 -12.34 -5.13 3.32
CA PRO A 77 -11.20 -6.04 3.46
C PRO A 77 -9.83 -5.39 3.16
N GLU A 78 -9.82 -4.44 2.23
CA GLU A 78 -8.62 -3.72 1.79
C GLU A 78 -8.15 -2.63 2.76
N MET A 79 -8.95 -2.27 3.76
CA MET A 79 -8.55 -1.26 4.74
C MET A 79 -7.49 -1.82 5.70
N THR A 80 -6.59 -0.95 6.15
CA THR A 80 -5.58 -1.32 7.14
C THR A 80 -6.19 -1.43 8.54
N VAL A 81 -5.52 -2.17 9.44
CA VAL A 81 -5.92 -2.22 10.86
C VAL A 81 -5.93 -0.84 11.49
N ARG A 82 -4.95 0.01 11.14
CA ARG A 82 -4.89 1.39 11.61
C ARG A 82 -6.09 2.21 11.13
N GLU A 83 -6.45 2.11 9.85
CA GLU A 83 -7.65 2.75 9.30
C GLU A 83 -8.93 2.28 9.99
N ALA A 84 -9.03 0.99 10.28
CA ALA A 84 -10.19 0.42 10.99
C ALA A 84 -10.31 0.99 12.42
N GLN A 85 -9.21 1.11 13.15
CA GLN A 85 -9.20 1.70 14.50
C GLN A 85 -9.52 3.21 14.48
N MET A 86 -9.09 3.94 13.44
CA MET A 86 -9.46 5.34 13.26
C MET A 86 -10.94 5.53 12.92
N LEU A 87 -11.57 4.55 12.25
CA LEU A 87 -12.98 4.60 11.89
C LEU A 87 -13.89 4.39 13.11
N HIS A 88 -13.55 3.48 14.02
CA HIS A 88 -14.32 3.26 15.25
C HIS A 88 -13.44 2.75 16.42
N PRO A 89 -13.50 3.36 17.62
CA PRO A 89 -12.65 2.97 18.75
C PRO A 89 -12.88 1.53 19.23
N GLN A 90 -14.12 1.01 19.10
CA GLN A 90 -14.42 -0.39 19.46
C GLN A 90 -13.91 -1.43 18.44
N ALA A 91 -13.39 -1.00 17.27
CA ALA A 91 -12.80 -1.93 16.30
C ALA A 91 -11.62 -2.70 16.93
N GLN A 92 -10.86 -2.06 17.83
CA GLN A 92 -9.77 -2.71 18.56
C GLN A 92 -10.25 -3.88 19.43
N GLN A 93 -11.43 -3.76 20.04
CA GLN A 93 -12.01 -4.82 20.89
C GLN A 93 -12.45 -6.03 20.06
N ILE A 94 -13.06 -5.79 18.88
CA ILE A 94 -13.42 -6.89 17.98
C ILE A 94 -12.16 -7.58 17.45
N LEU A 95 -11.17 -6.83 16.97
CA LEU A 95 -9.89 -7.40 16.53
C LEU A 95 -9.21 -8.24 17.63
N ALA A 96 -9.26 -7.78 18.89
CA ALA A 96 -8.75 -8.54 20.02
C ALA A 96 -9.52 -9.84 20.29
N GLY A 97 -10.84 -9.84 20.10
CA GLY A 97 -11.68 -11.04 20.17
C GLY A 97 -11.30 -12.10 19.12
N TYR A 98 -10.74 -11.67 17.98
CA TYR A 98 -10.22 -12.54 16.93
C TYR A 98 -8.71 -12.82 17.06
N HIS A 99 -8.07 -12.40 18.15
CA HIS A 99 -6.61 -12.47 18.36
C HIS A 99 -5.77 -11.71 17.33
N LEU A 100 -6.36 -10.73 16.64
CA LEU A 100 -5.75 -9.91 15.60
C LEU A 100 -5.22 -8.55 16.12
N GLY A 101 -4.96 -8.45 17.42
CA GLY A 101 -4.44 -7.25 18.08
C GLY A 101 -4.77 -7.21 19.57
N GLY A 102 -4.07 -6.39 20.35
CA GLY A 102 -4.38 -6.15 21.77
C GLY A 102 -3.52 -6.92 22.78
N CYS A 103 -2.56 -7.73 22.35
CA CYS A 103 -1.55 -8.35 23.23
C CYS A 103 -0.16 -8.09 22.64
N SER A 104 0.85 -7.84 23.49
CA SER A 104 2.25 -7.57 23.10
C SER A 104 2.92 -8.70 22.29
N SER A 105 2.28 -9.87 22.23
CA SER A 105 2.76 -11.06 21.50
C SER A 105 2.08 -11.28 20.14
N CYS A 106 0.99 -10.56 19.82
CA CYS A 106 0.34 -10.68 18.52
C CYS A 106 1.09 -9.80 17.52
N ALA A 107 1.87 -10.42 16.64
CA ALA A 107 2.62 -9.75 15.58
C ALA A 107 1.68 -9.29 14.45
N VAL A 108 0.84 -8.29 14.72
CA VAL A 108 -0.03 -7.67 13.74
C VAL A 108 0.47 -6.24 13.52
N ASP A 109 0.95 -5.96 12.32
CA ASP A 109 1.37 -4.61 11.94
C ASP A 109 0.11 -3.76 11.67
N GLY A 110 0.15 -2.49 12.07
CA GLY A 110 -0.95 -1.56 11.82
C GLY A 110 -1.12 -1.21 10.35
N ASP A 111 -0.08 -1.42 9.54
CA ASP A 111 -0.09 -1.22 8.08
C ASP A 111 -0.67 -2.41 7.30
N ASP A 112 -0.84 -3.58 7.92
CA ASP A 112 -1.42 -4.73 7.25
C ASP A 112 -2.94 -4.56 7.03
N THR A 113 -3.42 -5.06 5.89
CA THR A 113 -4.86 -5.05 5.55
C THR A 113 -5.63 -6.09 6.38
N LEU A 114 -6.90 -5.79 6.68
CA LEU A 114 -7.78 -6.73 7.39
C LEU A 114 -7.86 -8.09 6.69
N ALA A 115 -7.86 -8.11 5.35
CA ALA A 115 -7.84 -9.35 4.57
C ALA A 115 -6.54 -10.14 4.76
N ALA A 116 -5.38 -9.47 4.67
CA ALA A 116 -4.08 -10.11 4.81
C ALA A 116 -3.91 -10.75 6.20
N ILE A 117 -4.34 -10.05 7.25
CA ILE A 117 -4.25 -10.55 8.63
C ILE A 117 -5.21 -11.71 8.86
N CYS A 118 -6.44 -11.63 8.34
CA CYS A 118 -7.38 -12.74 8.40
C CYS A 118 -6.78 -13.99 7.74
N GLN A 119 -6.19 -13.83 6.55
CA GLN A 119 -5.57 -14.92 5.83
C GLN A 119 -4.38 -15.52 6.58
N ALA A 120 -3.51 -14.68 7.15
CA ALA A 120 -2.35 -15.12 7.93
C ALA A 120 -2.75 -15.92 9.18
N ASN A 121 -3.91 -15.61 9.77
CA ASN A 121 -4.43 -16.27 10.98
C ASN A 121 -5.47 -17.37 10.68
N GLY A 122 -5.72 -17.70 9.41
CA GLY A 122 -6.68 -18.74 9.01
C GLY A 122 -8.15 -18.37 9.28
N LEU A 123 -8.47 -17.08 9.38
CA LEU A 123 -9.80 -16.55 9.64
C LEU A 123 -10.52 -16.18 8.34
N ALA A 124 -11.84 -16.34 8.33
CA ALA A 124 -12.67 -15.89 7.21
C ALA A 124 -12.88 -14.36 7.28
N PRO A 125 -12.38 -13.58 6.30
CA PRO A 125 -12.47 -12.11 6.35
C PRO A 125 -13.92 -11.60 6.35
N ALA A 126 -14.86 -12.35 5.75
CA ALA A 126 -16.27 -12.00 5.73
C ALA A 126 -16.90 -11.94 7.14
N THR A 127 -16.50 -12.84 8.05
CA THR A 127 -17.05 -12.90 9.40
C THR A 127 -16.59 -11.70 10.23
N LEU A 128 -15.28 -11.41 10.20
CA LEU A 128 -14.70 -10.25 10.89
C LEU A 128 -15.32 -8.94 10.39
N LEU A 129 -15.45 -8.79 9.06
CA LEU A 129 -16.05 -7.58 8.47
C LEU A 129 -17.52 -7.43 8.85
N THR A 130 -18.27 -8.53 8.99
CA THR A 130 -19.67 -8.49 9.43
C THR A 130 -19.77 -7.94 10.85
N ASP A 131 -18.94 -8.45 11.77
CA ASP A 131 -18.94 -7.99 13.17
C ASP A 131 -18.46 -6.54 13.32
N LEU A 132 -17.45 -6.14 12.54
CA LEU A 132 -16.97 -4.76 12.51
C LEU A 132 -18.05 -3.81 11.97
N ASN A 133 -18.72 -4.18 10.87
CA ASN A 133 -19.80 -3.36 10.30
C ASN A 133 -20.99 -3.22 11.26
N ARG A 134 -21.27 -4.23 12.09
CA ARG A 134 -22.31 -4.16 13.11
C ARG A 134 -22.05 -3.05 14.14
N LEU A 135 -20.79 -2.71 14.42
CA LEU A 135 -20.46 -1.57 15.29
C LEU A 135 -20.99 -0.25 14.71
N LEU A 136 -20.88 -0.07 13.39
CA LEU A 136 -21.29 1.15 12.71
C LEU A 136 -22.82 1.27 12.65
N GLU A 137 -23.51 0.15 12.48
CA GLU A 137 -24.97 0.07 12.57
C GLU A 137 -25.47 0.45 13.98
N SER A 138 -24.82 -0.08 15.02
CA SER A 138 -25.21 0.19 16.42
C SER A 138 -24.94 1.62 16.88
N SER A 139 -24.00 2.31 16.21
CA SER A 139 -23.62 3.69 16.52
C SER A 139 -24.44 4.73 15.75
N ARG A 140 -25.32 4.33 14.81
CA ARG A 140 -26.26 5.24 14.13
C ARG A 140 -27.44 5.58 15.06
N PRO A 141 -27.59 6.85 15.48
CA PRO A 141 -28.76 7.26 16.26
C PRO A 141 -29.93 7.50 15.30
N GLY A 142 -30.70 6.46 14.96
CA GLY A 142 -31.83 6.63 14.02
C GLY A 142 -32.79 5.46 13.85
N ASP A 143 -32.33 4.21 13.92
CA ASP A 143 -33.18 3.05 13.59
C ASP A 143 -33.46 2.22 14.84
N GLY A 144 -34.53 2.59 15.54
CA GLY A 144 -35.04 1.85 16.69
C GLY A 144 -35.68 0.52 16.30
N GLU A 145 -35.65 -0.40 17.28
CA GLU A 145 -36.52 -1.58 17.41
C GLU A 145 -36.08 -2.87 16.68
N HIS A 146 -35.26 -3.70 17.36
CA HIS A 146 -35.67 -4.99 17.96
C HIS A 146 -34.47 -5.82 18.48
N GLN A 147 -34.52 -6.11 19.80
CA GLN A 147 -34.07 -7.33 20.49
C GLN A 147 -32.60 -7.79 20.40
N ASN A 148 -31.80 -7.47 21.42
CA ASN A 148 -31.25 -8.52 22.30
C ASN A 148 -30.76 -7.90 23.62
N GLY A 149 -31.31 -8.36 24.75
CA GLY A 149 -31.02 -7.81 26.06
C GLY A 149 -29.59 -8.11 26.52
N LEU A 150 -28.78 -7.07 26.70
CA LEU A 150 -27.67 -7.10 27.63
C LEU A 150 -27.93 -6.03 28.70
N HIS A 151 -28.45 -6.51 29.81
CA HIS A 151 -28.77 -5.75 31.02
C HIS A 151 -27.45 -5.20 31.62
N LEU A 152 -27.06 -3.98 31.24
CA LEU A 152 -25.99 -3.25 31.91
C LEU A 152 -26.50 -2.81 33.28
N GLN A 153 -26.25 -3.63 34.31
CA GLN A 153 -26.47 -3.23 35.70
C GLN A 153 -25.48 -2.13 36.06
N PRO A 154 -25.93 -0.95 36.53
CA PRO A 154 -25.03 0.02 37.12
C PRO A 154 -24.43 -0.58 38.41
N VAL A 155 -23.12 -0.84 38.40
CA VAL A 155 -22.37 -1.26 39.57
C VAL A 155 -22.40 -0.13 40.59
N LYS A 156 -23.14 -0.33 41.68
CA LYS A 156 -23.24 0.58 42.81
C LYS A 156 -21.88 0.62 43.52
N ILE A 157 -21.12 1.69 43.31
CA ILE A 157 -19.87 1.93 44.02
C ILE A 157 -20.23 2.37 45.45
N PRO A 158 -19.89 1.61 46.50
CA PRO A 158 -20.06 2.07 47.87
C PRO A 158 -18.83 2.90 48.29
N ASN A 159 -19.06 3.97 49.07
CA ASN A 159 -18.07 4.81 49.76
C ASN A 159 -17.20 5.76 48.90
N VAL A 160 -17.82 6.74 48.25
CA VAL A 160 -17.13 8.01 47.94
C VAL A 160 -17.86 9.13 48.68
N HIS A 161 -17.40 9.44 49.89
CA HIS A 161 -17.71 10.69 50.56
C HIS A 161 -16.81 11.78 49.96
N LEU A 162 -17.38 12.66 49.14
CA LEU A 162 -16.74 13.91 48.74
C LEU A 162 -17.07 14.95 49.80
N ASP A 163 -16.18 15.10 50.77
CA ASP A 163 -16.20 16.21 51.71
C ASP A 163 -15.65 17.45 50.97
N VAL A 164 -16.57 18.30 50.50
CA VAL A 164 -16.21 19.59 49.89
C VAL A 164 -16.30 20.63 50.99
N GLY A 165 -15.24 20.72 51.79
CA GLY A 165 -15.06 21.77 52.79
C GLY A 165 -14.99 23.14 52.13
N LEU A 166 -15.82 24.05 52.62
CA LEU A 166 -15.93 25.45 52.23
C LEU A 166 -15.65 26.31 53.46
#